data_AF-A0A6S6PL91-F1
#
_entry.id   AF-A0A6S6PL91-F1
#
_cell.length_a   1.000
_cell.length_b   1.000
_cell.length_c   1.000
_cell.angle_alpha   90.00
_cell.angle_beta   90.00
_cell.angle_gamma   90.00
#
_symmetry.space_group_name_H-M   'P 1'
#
loop_
_entity.id
_entity.type
_entity.pdbx_description
1 polymer ?
#
loop_
_entity_poly.entity_id
_entity_poly.type
_entity_poly.pdbx_seq_one_letter_code
_entity_poly.pdbx_strand_id
1 'polypeptide(L)'
;MSDDKAENIVGTGPEDGPIQISSTEDGPAAPGWLEPEVDKAFATLGLPADKLRSFRDSYIDCLASAPRSQDLDVAHDACRQGLLTALKAAFPLDDEKQQAFRQTLEALESRLTADL
;
A
#
# COMPACT_ATOMS: atom_id res chain seq x y z
N MET A 1 56.15 54.33 2.35
CA MET A 1 56.39 52.99 1.77
C MET A 1 55.22 52.13 2.22
N SER A 2 54.12 52.12 1.47
CA SER A 2 53.82 51.20 0.34
C SER A 2 53.44 49.82 0.91
N ASP A 3 52.16 49.48 1.02
CA ASP A 3 51.26 48.88 0.00
C ASP A 3 51.47 47.37 -0.17
N ASP A 4 50.39 46.67 -0.55
CA ASP A 4 50.21 45.21 -0.76
C ASP A 4 50.13 44.33 0.51
N LYS A 5 49.15 43.43 0.72
CA LYS A 5 48.24 42.75 -0.21
C LYS A 5 47.14 42.02 0.56
N ALA A 6 45.88 42.23 0.17
CA ALA A 6 44.74 41.42 0.59
C ALA A 6 44.35 40.47 -0.55
N GLU A 7 44.36 39.16 -0.30
CA GLU A 7 43.75 38.11 -1.14
C GLU A 7 43.42 36.94 -0.20
N ASN A 8 42.15 36.84 0.21
CA ASN A 8 41.14 35.92 -0.33
C ASN A 8 41.34 34.46 0.13
N ILE A 9 40.61 34.08 1.19
CA ILE A 9 39.99 32.76 1.26
C ILE A 9 38.48 32.93 1.48
N VAL A 10 37.76 32.50 0.45
CA VAL A 10 36.33 32.25 0.39
C VAL A 10 35.89 31.20 1.42
N GLY A 11 34.72 31.42 2.02
CA GLY A 11 34.05 30.49 2.90
C GLY A 11 32.64 30.97 3.20
N THR A 12 31.81 31.05 2.17
CA THR A 12 30.37 31.33 2.28
C THR A 12 29.71 30.19 3.06
N GLY A 13 29.15 30.49 4.22
CA GLY A 13 28.23 29.61 4.94
C GLY A 13 27.30 30.48 5.77
N PRO A 14 26.01 30.50 5.42
CA PRO A 14 25.07 29.77 6.27
C PRO A 14 23.94 29.17 5.41
N GLU A 15 24.15 27.97 4.89
CA GLU A 15 23.13 27.27 4.12
C GLU A 15 23.08 25.82 4.60
N ASP A 16 22.45 25.58 5.74
CA ASP A 16 21.79 24.28 5.98
C ASP A 16 20.37 24.61 6.44
N GLY A 17 19.57 24.99 5.45
CA GLY A 17 18.12 24.96 5.56
C GLY A 17 17.66 23.53 5.86
N PRO A 18 16.41 23.33 6.32
CA PRO A 18 15.93 22.04 6.74
C PRO A 18 16.18 21.03 5.61
N ILE A 19 16.93 19.97 5.90
CA ILE A 19 17.12 18.86 4.97
C ILE A 19 15.74 18.22 4.79
N GLN A 20 15.00 18.71 3.80
CA GLN A 20 13.82 18.10 3.24
C GLN A 20 14.30 16.84 2.52
N ILE A 21 14.57 15.76 3.25
CA ILE A 21 14.53 14.42 2.65
C ILE A 21 13.06 14.04 2.46
N SER A 22 12.40 14.71 1.51
CA SER A 22 11.25 14.14 0.84
C SER A 22 11.75 13.00 -0.05
N SER A 23 11.98 11.83 0.55
CA SER A 23 11.92 10.58 -0.20
C SER A 23 10.46 10.28 -0.50
N THR A 24 9.83 11.11 -1.32
CA THR A 24 8.59 10.78 -2.02
C THR A 24 9.00 10.05 -3.30
N GLU A 25 9.50 8.84 -3.16
CA GLU A 25 9.27 7.82 -4.17
C GLU A 25 8.09 6.98 -3.67
N ASP A 26 6.95 7.66 -3.49
CA ASP A 26 5.63 7.04 -3.40
C ASP A 26 5.29 6.54 -4.82
N GLY A 27 6.07 5.56 -5.28
CA GLY A 27 5.60 4.69 -6.36
C GLY A 27 4.33 4.04 -5.84
N PRO A 28 3.26 3.96 -6.66
CA PRO A 28 1.93 3.63 -6.17
C PRO A 28 2.03 2.37 -5.31
N ALA A 29 1.63 2.54 -4.05
CA ALA A 29 1.80 1.54 -3.01
C ALA A 29 1.13 0.19 -3.38
N ALA A 30 0.17 0.24 -4.30
CA ALA A 30 -0.38 -0.90 -5.02
C ALA A 30 -0.24 -0.73 -6.55
N PRO A 31 0.01 -1.81 -7.31
CA PRO A 31 0.03 -1.72 -8.76
C PRO A 31 -1.37 -1.38 -9.31
N GLY A 32 -1.44 -0.58 -10.39
CA GLY A 32 -2.72 -0.12 -10.97
C GLY A 32 -3.62 -1.24 -11.54
N TRP A 33 -3.12 -2.47 -11.61
CA TRP A 33 -3.92 -3.65 -11.93
C TRP A 33 -4.65 -4.25 -10.72
N LEU A 34 -4.27 -3.90 -9.49
CA LEU A 34 -4.82 -4.48 -8.26
C LEU A 34 -6.28 -4.07 -8.07
N GLU A 35 -6.57 -2.77 -8.14
CA GLU A 35 -7.93 -2.22 -7.95
C GLU A 35 -9.01 -2.93 -8.78
N PRO A 36 -8.87 -3.10 -10.12
CA PRO A 36 -9.88 -3.80 -10.90
C PRO A 36 -9.97 -5.30 -10.60
N GLU A 37 -8.88 -5.95 -10.19
CA GLU A 37 -8.92 -7.37 -9.82
C GLU A 37 -9.59 -7.59 -8.46
N VAL A 38 -9.32 -6.71 -7.49
CA VAL A 38 -10.01 -6.69 -6.21
C VAL A 38 -11.49 -6.40 -6.44
N ASP A 39 -11.85 -5.42 -7.28
CA ASP A 39 -13.25 -5.15 -7.60
C ASP A 39 -13.99 -6.37 -8.16
N LYS A 40 -13.36 -7.11 -9.08
CA LYS A 40 -13.89 -8.39 -9.59
C LYS A 40 -14.07 -9.41 -8.47
N ALA A 41 -13.10 -9.54 -7.56
CA ALA A 41 -13.21 -10.46 -6.42
C ALA A 41 -14.43 -10.10 -5.56
N PHE A 42 -14.63 -8.82 -5.25
CA PHE A 42 -15.77 -8.34 -4.48
C PHE A 42 -17.10 -8.53 -5.22
N ALA A 43 -17.12 -8.40 -6.55
CA ALA A 43 -18.31 -8.65 -7.35
C ALA A 43 -18.79 -10.12 -7.27
N THR A 44 -17.91 -11.08 -7.00
CA THR A 44 -18.28 -12.49 -6.82
C THR A 44 -19.17 -12.74 -5.60
N LEU A 45 -19.15 -11.83 -4.61
CA LEU A 45 -19.96 -11.95 -3.40
C LEU A 45 -21.46 -11.72 -3.67
N GLY A 46 -21.81 -11.09 -4.80
CA GLY A 46 -23.20 -10.76 -5.13
C GLY A 46 -23.82 -9.73 -4.17
N LEU A 47 -22.99 -8.97 -3.46
CA LEU A 47 -23.39 -7.92 -2.53
C LEU A 47 -23.40 -6.55 -3.22
N PRO A 48 -24.18 -5.58 -2.71
CA PRO A 48 -24.21 -4.24 -3.29
C PRO A 48 -22.84 -3.56 -3.17
N ALA A 49 -22.30 -3.13 -4.32
CA ALA A 49 -20.99 -2.48 -4.41
C ALA A 49 -20.83 -1.26 -3.49
N ASP A 50 -21.92 -0.52 -3.24
CA ASP A 50 -21.92 0.64 -2.35
C ASP A 50 -21.57 0.27 -0.90
N LYS A 51 -22.05 -0.90 -0.45
CA LYS A 51 -21.74 -1.44 0.89
C LYS A 51 -20.35 -2.05 0.97
N LEU A 52 -19.88 -2.63 -0.13
CA LEU A 52 -18.57 -3.24 -0.24
C LEU A 52 -17.44 -2.23 -0.42
N ARG A 53 -17.75 -1.02 -0.91
CA ARG A 53 -16.77 0.03 -1.21
C ARG A 53 -15.79 0.27 -0.06
N SER A 54 -16.29 0.46 1.17
CA SER A 54 -15.42 0.71 2.33
C SER A 54 -14.50 -0.46 2.64
N PHE A 55 -14.99 -1.70 2.53
CA PHE A 55 -14.18 -2.90 2.75
C PHE A 55 -13.10 -3.06 1.68
N ARG A 56 -13.46 -2.77 0.42
CA ARG A 56 -12.55 -2.79 -0.72
C ARG A 56 -11.43 -1.76 -0.56
N ASP A 57 -11.80 -0.53 -0.23
CA ASP A 57 -10.87 0.58 -0.04
C ASP A 57 -9.91 0.29 1.11
N SER A 58 -10.43 -0.12 2.27
CA SER A 58 -9.62 -0.51 3.42
C SER A 58 -8.70 -1.72 3.15
N TYR A 59 -9.12 -2.67 2.32
CA TYR A 59 -8.27 -3.78 1.93
C TYR A 59 -7.12 -3.34 1.03
N ILE A 60 -7.40 -2.50 0.02
CA ILE A 60 -6.38 -1.95 -0.87
C ILE A 60 -5.39 -1.07 -0.10
N ASP A 61 -5.87 -0.24 0.82
CA ASP A 61 -5.06 0.58 1.70
C ASP A 61 -4.16 -0.28 2.62
N CYS A 62 -4.69 -1.37 3.17
CA CYS A 62 -3.91 -2.31 3.97
C CYS A 62 -2.78 -2.97 3.16
N LEU A 63 -3.07 -3.40 1.94
CA LEU A 63 -2.06 -3.96 1.03
C LEU A 63 -1.01 -2.92 0.63
N ALA A 64 -1.43 -1.68 0.37
CA ALA A 64 -0.55 -0.56 0.07
C ALA A 64 0.38 -0.22 1.26
N SER A 65 -0.13 -0.31 2.49
CA SER A 65 0.66 -0.07 3.69
C SER A 65 1.54 -1.27 4.09
N ALA A 66 1.44 -2.42 3.41
CA ALA A 66 2.21 -3.59 3.75
C ALA A 66 3.71 -3.37 3.48
N PRO A 67 4.60 -3.74 4.41
CA PRO A 67 6.03 -3.54 4.23
C PRO A 67 6.54 -4.47 3.11
N ARG A 68 7.34 -3.94 2.16
CA ARG A 68 8.00 -4.72 1.09
C ARG A 68 9.14 -5.63 1.60
N SER A 69 9.13 -5.98 2.87
CA SER A 69 10.14 -6.80 3.54
C SER A 69 9.77 -8.29 3.50
N GLN A 70 10.59 -9.14 4.12
CA GLN A 70 10.39 -10.59 4.16
C GLN A 70 9.06 -11.03 4.80
N ASP A 71 8.40 -10.13 5.55
CA ASP A 71 7.09 -10.31 6.18
C ASP A 71 5.89 -9.88 5.31
N LEU A 72 6.10 -9.57 4.02
CA LEU A 72 5.03 -9.12 3.13
C LEU A 72 3.86 -10.11 3.06
N ASP A 73 4.16 -11.42 2.98
CA ASP A 73 3.14 -12.46 2.92
C ASP A 73 2.30 -12.52 4.21
N VAL A 74 2.95 -12.30 5.37
CA VAL A 74 2.30 -12.23 6.69
C VAL A 74 1.42 -10.98 6.78
N ALA A 75 1.89 -9.84 6.26
CA ALA A 75 1.12 -8.61 6.22
C ALA A 75 -0.13 -8.75 5.33
N HIS A 76 0.01 -9.36 4.15
CA HIS A 76 -1.10 -9.69 3.26
C HIS A 76 -2.12 -10.62 3.93
N ASP A 77 -1.67 -11.72 4.54
CA ASP A 77 -2.58 -12.63 5.27
C ASP A 77 -3.34 -11.89 6.37
N ALA A 78 -2.68 -11.01 7.13
CA ALA A 78 -3.34 -10.20 8.14
C ALA A 78 -4.42 -9.27 7.54
N CYS A 79 -4.14 -8.60 6.42
CA CYS A 79 -5.10 -7.78 5.68
C CYS A 79 -6.31 -8.60 5.23
N ARG A 80 -6.08 -9.78 4.66
CA ARG A 80 -7.12 -10.70 4.20
C ARG A 80 -7.98 -11.22 5.36
N GLN A 81 -7.36 -11.68 6.44
CA GLN A 81 -8.08 -12.16 7.64
C GLN A 81 -8.94 -11.06 8.26
N GLY A 82 -8.41 -9.83 8.35
CA GLY A 82 -9.15 -8.66 8.82
C GLY A 82 -10.37 -8.37 7.97
N LEU A 83 -10.20 -8.36 6.64
CA LEU A 83 -11.29 -8.16 5.69
C LEU A 83 -12.37 -9.24 5.81
N LEU A 84 -11.99 -10.52 5.85
CA LEU A 84 -12.94 -11.64 5.94
C LEU A 84 -13.75 -11.59 7.23
N THR A 85 -13.09 -11.27 8.34
CA THR A 85 -13.75 -11.11 9.64
C THR A 85 -14.75 -9.97 9.60
N ALA A 86 -14.37 -8.83 9.03
CA ALA A 86 -15.24 -7.67 8.90
C ALA A 86 -16.45 -7.93 7.98
N LEU A 87 -16.24 -8.62 6.86
CA LEU A 87 -17.31 -9.04 5.94
C LEU A 87 -18.27 -10.04 6.60
N LYS A 88 -17.75 -11.02 7.34
CA LYS A 88 -18.56 -12.00 8.08
C LYS A 88 -19.42 -11.34 9.17
N ALA A 89 -18.91 -10.29 9.80
CA ALA A 89 -19.65 -9.53 10.80
C ALA A 89 -20.71 -8.61 10.16
N ALA A 90 -20.45 -8.07 8.97
CA ALA A 90 -21.34 -7.13 8.29
C ALA A 90 -22.43 -7.81 7.44
N PHE A 91 -22.16 -9.00 6.90
CA PHE A 91 -23.05 -9.69 5.98
C PHE A 91 -23.19 -11.18 6.34
N PRO A 92 -24.39 -11.76 6.20
CA PRO A 92 -24.60 -13.20 6.32
C PRO A 92 -24.09 -13.90 5.05
N LEU A 93 -22.77 -14.07 4.96
CA LEU A 93 -22.11 -14.79 3.87
C LEU A 93 -22.05 -16.29 4.18
N ASP A 94 -22.43 -17.12 3.21
CA ASP A 94 -22.25 -18.57 3.27
C ASP A 94 -20.76 -18.93 3.36
N ASP A 95 -20.41 -19.97 4.12
CA ASP A 95 -19.02 -20.43 4.24
C ASP A 95 -18.39 -20.74 2.88
N GLU A 96 -19.15 -21.29 1.92
CA GLU A 96 -18.67 -21.55 0.56
C GLU A 96 -18.25 -20.26 -0.16
N LYS A 97 -19.05 -19.18 -0.05
CA LYS A 97 -18.71 -17.87 -0.63
C LYS A 97 -17.51 -17.25 0.07
N GLN A 98 -17.41 -17.38 1.39
CA GLN A 98 -16.23 -16.91 2.14
C GLN A 98 -14.96 -17.64 1.72
N GLN A 99 -15.02 -18.97 1.57
CA GLN A 99 -13.91 -19.77 1.10
C GLN A 99 -13.49 -19.37 -0.32
N ALA A 100 -14.44 -19.25 -1.25
CA ALA A 100 -14.15 -18.87 -2.63
C ALA A 100 -13.56 -17.46 -2.73
N PHE A 101 -14.11 -16.51 -1.97
CA PHE A 101 -13.61 -15.14 -1.93
C PHE A 101 -12.20 -15.08 -1.35
N ARG A 102 -11.93 -15.78 -0.24
CA ARG A 102 -10.58 -15.87 0.32
C ARG A 102 -9.59 -16.42 -0.69
N GLN A 103 -9.90 -17.55 -1.35
CA GLN A 103 -9.02 -18.17 -2.35
C GLN A 103 -8.72 -17.21 -3.51
N THR A 104 -9.70 -16.38 -3.89
CA THR A 104 -9.51 -15.35 -4.91
C THR A 104 -8.52 -14.29 -4.44
N LEU A 105 -8.66 -13.80 -3.20
CA LEU A 105 -7.71 -12.83 -2.62
C LEU A 105 -6.31 -13.44 -2.48
N GLU A 106 -6.19 -14.67 -1.97
CA GLU A 106 -4.92 -15.42 -1.86
C GLU A 106 -4.18 -15.45 -3.21
N ALA A 107 -4.89 -15.71 -4.31
CA ALA A 107 -4.31 -15.71 -5.65
C ALA A 107 -3.84 -14.31 -6.11
N LEU A 108 -4.59 -13.25 -5.77
CA LEU A 108 -4.20 -11.87 -6.08
C LEU A 108 -2.94 -11.45 -5.31
N GLU A 109 -2.87 -11.78 -4.03
CA GLU A 109 -1.72 -11.49 -3.18
C GLU A 109 -0.48 -12.28 -3.61
N SER A 110 -0.64 -13.54 -3.97
CA SER A 110 0.44 -14.35 -4.55
C SER A 110 0.97 -13.73 -5.84
N ARG A 111 0.10 -13.22 -6.70
CA ARG A 111 0.48 -12.49 -7.91
C ARG A 111 1.20 -11.17 -7.59
N LEU A 112 0.75 -10.45 -6.56
CA LEU A 112 1.36 -9.20 -6.13
C LEU A 112 2.78 -9.43 -5.59
N THR A 113 2.99 -10.49 -4.81
CA THR A 113 4.32 -10.91 -4.34
C THR A 113 5.19 -11.44 -5.47
N ALA A 114 4.63 -12.10 -6.48
CA ALA A 114 5.41 -12.62 -7.62
C ALA A 114 5.89 -11.55 -8.61
N ASP A 115 5.26 -10.37 -8.61
CA ASP A 115 5.60 -9.22 -9.47
C ASP A 115 6.63 -8.27 -8.82
N LEU A 116 6.96 -8.49 -7.53
CA LEU A 116 7.95 -7.75 -6.73
C LEU A 116 9.36 -8.35 -6.86
#